data_AF-A0A537LX77-F1
#
_entry.id   AF-A0A537LX77-F1
#
_cell.length_a   1.000
_cell.length_b   1.000
_cell.length_c   1.000
_cell.angle_alpha   90.00
_cell.angle_beta   90.00
_cell.angle_gamma   90.00
#
_symmetry.space_group_name_H-M   'P 1'
#
loop_
_entity.id
_entity.type
_entity.pdbx_description
1 polymer ?
#
loop_
_entity_poly.entity_id
_entity_poly.type
_entity_poly.pdbx_seq_one_letter_code
_entity_poly.pdbx_strand_id
1 'polypeptide(L)'
;MRELGREERERFYILGGAVSLDRSPALADPMPSASEVGALPLLGAQLTGTESLVEMEPAIDRAFQRMAAQMYLGDPLALGVVIGYLTRKAAEVSNLRVIAHAKLLGLSDDVARQEIVVV
;
A
#
# COMPACT_ATOMS: atom_id res chain seq x y z
N MET A 1 18.29 0.69 -16.73
CA MET A 1 17.36 1.71 -16.18
C MET A 1 18.20 2.95 -15.88
N ARG A 2 17.82 4.15 -16.33
CA ARG A 2 18.61 5.37 -16.06
C ARG A 2 18.40 5.77 -14.59
N GLU A 3 19.48 5.95 -13.84
CA GLU A 3 19.40 6.48 -12.47
C GLU A 3 19.00 7.96 -12.51
N LEU A 4 17.95 8.30 -11.76
CA LEU A 4 17.48 9.68 -11.61
C LEU A 4 18.34 10.39 -10.56
N GLY A 5 18.84 11.57 -10.91
CA GLY A 5 19.51 12.45 -9.96
C GLY A 5 18.55 12.98 -8.89
N ARG A 6 19.07 13.47 -7.76
CA ARG A 6 18.26 13.94 -6.62
C ARG A 6 17.22 14.99 -7.01
N GLU A 7 17.61 16.03 -7.74
CA GLU A 7 16.71 17.07 -8.23
C GLU A 7 15.62 16.50 -9.15
N GLU A 8 15.92 15.46 -9.92
CA GLU A 8 14.92 14.80 -10.77
C GLU A 8 13.91 13.98 -9.96
N ARG A 9 14.34 13.36 -8.86
CA ARG A 9 13.47 12.61 -7.92
C ARG A 9 12.52 13.54 -7.17
N GLU A 10 12.99 14.73 -6.78
CA GLU A 10 12.16 15.73 -6.10
C GLU A 10 10.97 16.18 -6.94
N ARG A 11 11.05 16.12 -8.28
CA ARG A 11 9.90 16.41 -9.17
C ARG A 11 8.75 15.41 -9.06
N PHE A 12 8.99 14.22 -8.50
CA PHE A 12 7.95 13.20 -8.29
C PHE A 12 7.33 13.28 -6.90
N TYR A 13 7.76 14.24 -6.07
CA TYR A 13 7.18 14.46 -4.76
C TYR A 13 5.74 14.98 -4.86
N ILE A 14 4.83 14.37 -4.11
CA ILE A 14 3.43 14.77 -4.03
C ILE A 14 3.20 15.51 -2.71
N LEU A 15 2.75 16.77 -2.81
CA LEU A 15 2.43 17.61 -1.66
C LEU A 15 1.18 17.10 -0.90
N GLY A 16 1.18 17.29 0.43
CA GLY A 16 0.05 16.95 1.30
C GLY A 16 0.07 15.53 1.90
N GLY A 17 1.14 14.78 1.66
CA GLY A 17 1.35 13.44 2.24
C GLY A 17 1.95 13.46 3.65
N ALA A 18 2.02 12.27 4.27
CA ALA A 18 2.69 12.05 5.55
C ALA A 18 4.22 11.97 5.43
N VAL A 19 4.74 11.79 4.21
CA VAL A 19 6.17 11.78 3.91
C VAL A 19 6.59 13.19 3.52
N SER A 20 7.61 13.70 4.18
CA SER A 20 8.16 15.03 3.94
C SER A 20 9.14 15.05 2.76
N LEU A 21 9.34 16.23 2.16
CA LEU A 21 10.18 16.42 0.97
C LEU A 21 11.66 16.03 1.20
N ASP A 22 12.16 16.17 2.42
CA ASP A 22 13.51 15.75 2.80
C ASP A 22 13.67 14.22 2.81
N ARG A 23 12.60 13.47 3.09
CA ARG A 23 12.60 12.01 3.17
C ARG A 23 12.23 11.33 1.85
N SER A 24 11.38 11.95 1.03
CA SER A 24 10.88 11.34 -0.21
C SER A 24 11.98 10.92 -1.20
N PRO A 25 13.07 11.69 -1.42
CA PRO A 25 14.13 11.30 -2.36
C PRO A 25 14.93 10.07 -1.89
N ALA A 26 15.04 9.87 -0.57
CA ALA A 26 15.71 8.71 0.02
C ALA A 26 14.88 7.43 -0.16
N LEU A 27 13.55 7.51 -0.06
CA LEU A 27 12.65 6.39 -0.36
C LEU A 27 12.63 6.01 -1.84
N ALA A 28 12.96 6.96 -2.72
CA ALA A 28 13.08 6.75 -4.16
C ALA A 28 14.47 6.22 -4.57
N ASP A 29 15.35 5.96 -3.60
CA ASP A 29 16.64 5.32 -3.87
C ASP A 29 16.46 3.81 -4.07
N PRO A 30 17.05 3.20 -5.11
CA PRO A 30 17.00 1.75 -5.30
C PRO A 30 17.70 0.95 -4.19
N MET A 31 18.63 1.54 -3.43
CA MET A 31 19.19 0.94 -2.23
C MET A 31 19.04 1.90 -1.03
N PRO A 32 17.82 2.03 -0.50
CA PRO A 32 17.61 2.90 0.65
C PRO A 32 18.21 2.22 1.88
N SER A 33 18.92 2.95 2.73
CA SER A 33 19.38 2.35 3.98
C SER A 33 18.16 2.01 4.85
N ALA A 34 18.15 0.84 5.49
CA ALA A 34 17.04 0.44 6.38
C ALA A 34 16.75 1.49 7.50
N SER A 35 17.76 2.31 7.84
CA SER A 35 17.64 3.48 8.71
C SER A 35 16.86 4.65 8.12
N GLU A 36 16.92 4.88 6.81
CA GLU A 36 16.20 5.95 6.09
C GLU A 36 14.75 5.58 5.80
N VAL A 37 14.48 4.27 5.58
CA VAL A 37 13.11 3.70 5.52
C VAL A 37 12.51 3.49 6.92
N GLY A 38 13.23 3.90 7.98
CA GLY A 38 12.83 3.70 9.37
C GLY A 38 11.35 4.01 9.61
N ALA A 39 10.69 3.22 10.45
CA ALA A 39 9.28 3.31 10.86
C ALA A 39 8.49 4.48 10.25
N LEU A 40 7.97 4.31 9.03
CA LEU A 40 7.13 5.32 8.42
C LEU A 40 5.73 5.22 9.04
N PRO A 41 5.24 6.27 9.74
CA PRO A 41 3.87 6.32 10.18
C PRO A 41 2.99 6.58 8.97
N LEU A 42 2.54 5.52 8.31
CA LEU A 42 1.69 5.60 7.14
C LEU A 42 0.31 5.08 7.51
N LEU A 43 -0.68 5.98 7.46
CA LEU A 43 -2.11 5.61 7.58
C LEU A 43 -2.40 4.86 8.91
N GLY A 44 -1.71 5.26 9.99
CA GLY A 44 -1.84 4.64 11.32
C GLY A 44 -1.09 3.32 11.50
N ALA A 45 -0.39 2.81 10.49
CA ALA A 45 0.50 1.67 10.59
C ALA A 45 1.97 2.11 10.67
N GLN A 46 2.75 1.38 11.44
CA GLN A 46 4.19 1.53 11.46
C GLN A 46 4.78 0.54 10.47
N LEU A 47 5.20 1.03 9.31
CA LEU A 47 5.86 0.19 8.31
C LEU A 47 7.30 -0.02 8.76
N THR A 48 7.66 -1.25 9.10
CA THR A 48 9.06 -1.63 9.26
C THR A 48 9.73 -1.57 7.90
N GLY A 49 10.79 -0.76 7.77
CA GLY A 49 11.58 -0.70 6.55
C GLY A 49 12.10 -2.08 6.19
N THR A 50 11.68 -2.59 5.04
CA THR A 50 12.20 -3.82 4.44
C THR A 50 12.90 -3.43 3.14
N GLU A 51 14.00 -4.11 2.82
CA GLU A 51 14.75 -3.90 1.56
C GLU A 51 14.03 -4.52 0.36
N SER A 52 12.89 -5.19 0.58
CA SER A 52 12.11 -5.89 -0.43
C SER A 52 10.82 -5.14 -0.74
N LEU A 53 10.72 -4.62 -1.96
CA LEU A 53 9.48 -4.04 -2.50
C LEU A 53 8.30 -5.01 -2.39
N VAL A 54 8.55 -6.30 -2.59
CA VAL A 54 7.54 -7.38 -2.52
C VAL A 54 6.93 -7.51 -1.13
N GLU A 55 7.65 -7.12 -0.07
CA GLU A 55 7.12 -7.12 1.30
C GLU A 55 6.52 -5.76 1.69
N MET A 56 7.09 -4.67 1.16
CA MET A 56 6.65 -3.31 1.47
C MET A 56 5.29 -2.97 0.83
N GLU A 57 5.07 -3.34 -0.43
CA GLU A 57 3.82 -3.05 -1.15
C GLU A 57 2.59 -3.66 -0.42
N PRO A 58 2.56 -4.96 -0.06
CA PRO A 58 1.44 -5.53 0.68
C PRO A 58 1.25 -4.91 2.06
N ALA A 59 2.34 -4.45 2.71
CA ALA A 59 2.24 -3.80 4.02
C ALA A 59 1.55 -2.44 3.93
N ILE A 60 1.88 -1.64 2.90
CA ILE A 60 1.23 -0.36 2.59
C ILE A 60 -0.24 -0.59 2.24
N ASP A 61 -0.53 -1.55 1.37
CA ASP A 61 -1.90 -1.87 0.96
C ASP A 61 -2.76 -2.26 2.16
N ARG A 62 -2.25 -3.14 3.03
CA ARG A 62 -2.97 -3.53 4.26
C ARG A 62 -3.18 -2.33 5.20
N ALA A 63 -2.22 -1.41 5.31
CA ALA A 63 -2.38 -0.20 6.12
C ALA A 63 -3.49 0.70 5.56
N PHE A 64 -3.49 0.93 4.25
CA PHE A 64 -4.51 1.72 3.57
C PHE A 64 -5.89 1.10 3.71
N GLN A 65 -6.01 -0.22 3.51
CA GLN A 65 -7.28 -0.92 3.66
C GLN A 65 -7.83 -0.83 5.09
N ARG A 66 -6.97 -0.97 6.11
CA ARG A 66 -7.40 -0.78 7.51
C ARG A 66 -7.90 0.63 7.78
N MET A 67 -7.20 1.65 7.28
CA MET A 67 -7.65 3.04 7.39
C MET A 67 -9.02 3.23 6.69
N ALA A 68 -9.18 2.72 5.46
CA ALA A 68 -10.43 2.82 4.73
C ALA A 68 -11.59 2.10 5.44
N ALA A 69 -11.33 0.95 6.08
CA ALA A 69 -12.32 0.25 6.90
C ALA A 69 -12.73 1.08 8.13
N GLN A 70 -11.80 1.78 8.77
CA GLN A 70 -12.12 2.70 9.86
C GLN A 70 -12.97 3.89 9.38
N MET A 71 -12.70 4.43 8.19
CA MET A 71 -13.53 5.48 7.57
C MET A 71 -14.96 5.00 7.29
N TYR A 72 -15.12 3.72 6.90
CA TYR A 72 -16.43 3.12 6.67
C TYR A 72 -17.28 3.00 7.95
N LEU A 73 -16.64 2.72 9.08
CA LEU A 73 -17.29 2.51 10.38
C LEU A 73 -17.42 3.79 11.22
N GLY A 74 -16.91 4.92 10.72
CA GLY A 74 -16.91 6.21 11.42
C GLY A 74 -18.25 6.94 11.33
N ASP A 75 -18.20 8.24 11.03
CA ASP A 75 -19.40 9.06 10.87
C ASP A 75 -20.15 8.70 9.57
N PRO A 76 -21.40 8.21 9.64
CA PRO A 76 -22.18 7.80 8.47
C PRO A 76 -22.52 8.94 7.51
N LEU A 77 -22.48 10.19 7.97
CA LEU A 77 -22.77 11.36 7.14
C LEU A 77 -21.51 11.95 6.49
N ALA A 78 -20.32 11.46 6.87
CA ALA A 78 -19.07 11.90 6.28
C ALA A 78 -18.78 11.18 4.96
N LEU A 79 -17.93 11.80 4.13
CA LEU A 79 -17.42 11.18 2.89
C LEU A 79 -16.64 9.88 3.14
N GLY A 80 -16.16 9.66 4.37
CA GLY A 80 -15.42 8.47 4.77
C GLY A 80 -16.16 7.16 4.49
N VAL A 81 -17.49 7.15 4.61
CA VAL A 81 -18.29 5.95 4.29
C VAL A 81 -18.22 5.59 2.82
N VAL A 82 -18.33 6.58 1.93
CA VAL A 82 -18.25 6.34 0.48
C VAL A 82 -16.85 5.88 0.10
N ILE A 83 -15.81 6.51 0.66
CA ILE A 83 -14.41 6.12 0.44
C ILE A 83 -14.20 4.67 0.90
N GLY A 84 -14.56 4.36 2.15
CA GLY A 84 -14.42 3.02 2.71
C GLY A 84 -15.19 1.96 1.93
N TYR A 85 -16.41 2.27 1.48
CA TYR A 85 -17.21 1.38 0.64
C TYR A 85 -16.51 1.08 -0.69
N LEU A 86 -16.07 2.11 -1.42
CA LEU A 86 -15.41 1.95 -2.71
C LEU A 86 -14.09 1.18 -2.59
N THR A 87 -13.30 1.46 -1.56
CA THR A 87 -12.05 0.75 -1.30
C THR A 87 -12.29 -0.73 -1.02
N ARG A 88 -13.28 -1.08 -0.17
CA ARG A 88 -13.63 -2.49 0.10
C ARG A 88 -14.20 -3.17 -1.14
N LYS A 89 -14.98 -2.46 -1.95
CA LYS A 89 -15.52 -3.02 -3.20
C LYS A 89 -14.41 -3.32 -4.21
N ALA A 90 -13.41 -2.44 -4.32
CA ALA A 90 -12.24 -2.69 -5.16
C ALA A 90 -11.45 -3.93 -4.68
N ALA A 91 -11.26 -4.09 -3.37
CA ALA A 91 -10.60 -5.27 -2.78
C ALA A 91 -11.40 -6.56 -3.07
N GLU A 92 -12.72 -6.53 -2.93
CA GLU A 92 -13.59 -7.68 -3.26
C GLU A 92 -13.42 -8.11 -4.73
N VAL A 93 -13.48 -7.16 -5.67
CA VAL A 93 -13.29 -7.44 -7.10
C VAL A 93 -11.90 -8.01 -7.39
N SER A 94 -10.87 -7.47 -6.73
CA SER A 94 -9.50 -7.98 -6.85
C SER A 94 -9.38 -9.41 -6.33
N ASN A 95 -9.92 -9.70 -5.14
CA ASN A 95 -9.92 -11.03 -4.54
C ASN A 95 -10.66 -12.06 -5.42
N LEU A 96 -11.81 -11.68 -6.00
CA LEU A 96 -12.53 -12.55 -6.92
C LEU A 96 -11.70 -12.86 -8.18
N ARG A 97 -10.91 -11.89 -8.68
CA ARG A 97 -9.99 -12.12 -9.82
C ARG A 97 -8.89 -13.10 -9.45
N VAL A 98 -8.29 -12.95 -8.27
CA VAL A 98 -7.27 -13.90 -7.76
C VAL A 98 -7.83 -15.31 -7.70
N ILE A 99 -9.03 -15.48 -7.11
CA ILE A 99 -9.71 -16.78 -7.03
C ILE A 99 -9.99 -17.35 -8.43
N ALA A 100 -10.50 -16.53 -9.35
CA ALA A 100 -10.81 -16.97 -10.70
C ALA A 100 -9.56 -17.45 -11.46
N HIS A 101 -8.45 -16.71 -11.37
CA HIS A 101 -7.18 -17.09 -12.00
C HIS A 101 -6.57 -18.35 -11.36
N ALA A 102 -6.59 -18.46 -10.03
CA ALA A 102 -6.09 -19.64 -9.34
C ALA A 102 -6.84 -20.91 -9.78
N LYS A 103 -8.17 -20.83 -9.87
CA LYS A 103 -9.00 -21.94 -10.37
C LYS A 103 -8.72 -22.26 -11.83
N LEU A 104 -8.57 -21.25 -12.69
CA LEU A 104 -8.27 -21.44 -14.12
C LEU A 104 -6.92 -22.14 -14.34
N LEU A 105 -5.92 -21.80 -13.54
CA LEU A 105 -4.57 -22.34 -13.63
C LEU A 105 -4.38 -23.65 -12.84
N GLY A 106 -5.39 -24.11 -12.10
CA GLY A 106 -5.30 -25.29 -11.25
C GLY A 106 -4.34 -25.13 -10.06
N LEU A 107 -4.15 -23.89 -9.59
CA LEU A 107 -3.36 -23.62 -8.37
C LEU A 107 -4.11 -24.12 -7.13
N SER A 108 -3.36 -24.46 -6.07
CA SER A 108 -3.97 -24.84 -4.81
C SER A 108 -4.68 -23.65 -4.14
N ASP A 109 -5.70 -23.97 -3.34
CA ASP A 109 -6.44 -22.96 -2.57
C ASP A 109 -5.52 -22.15 -1.64
N ASP A 110 -4.45 -22.76 -1.14
CA ASP A 110 -3.48 -22.10 -0.25
C ASP A 110 -2.74 -20.96 -0.94
N VAL A 111 -2.37 -21.12 -2.22
CA VAL A 111 -1.71 -20.07 -2.99
C VAL A 111 -2.66 -18.89 -3.20
N ALA A 112 -3.92 -19.15 -3.54
CA ALA A 112 -4.92 -18.10 -3.68
C ALA A 112 -5.17 -17.37 -2.35
N ARG A 113 -5.19 -18.10 -1.23
CA ARG A 113 -5.41 -17.52 0.11
C ARG A 113 -4.30 -16.58 0.54
N GLN A 114 -3.05 -16.83 0.16
CA GLN A 114 -1.92 -15.95 0.49
C GLN A 114 -2.03 -14.58 -0.18
N GLU A 115 -2.65 -14.53 -1.36
CA GLU A 115 -2.82 -13.31 -2.17
C GLU A 115 -4.12 -12.55 -1.89
N ILE A 116 -5.09 -13.17 -1.20
CA ILE A 116 -6.37 -12.53 -0.88
C ILE A 116 -6.19 -11.53 0.27
N VAL A 117 -6.71 -10.32 0.07
CA VAL A 117 -6.73 -9.27 1.09
C VAL A 117 -8.00 -9.38 1.93
N VAL A 118 -7.86 -9.67 3.23
CA VAL A 118 -8.97 -9.74 4.20
C VAL A 118 -8.81 -8.61 5.21
N VAL A 119 -9.85 -7.76 5.33
CA VAL A 119 -9.85 -6.54 6.14
C VAL A 119 -11.16 -6.38 6.89
#